data_AF-A0A7J5B1B1-F1
#
_entry.id   AF-A0A7J5B1B1-F1
#
_cell.length_a   1.000
_cell.length_b   1.000
_cell.length_c   1.000
_cell.angle_alpha   90.00
_cell.angle_beta   90.00
_cell.angle_gamma   90.00
#
_symmetry.space_group_name_H-M   'P 1'
#
loop_
_entity.id
_entity.type
_entity.pdbx_description
1 polymer ?
#
loop_
_entity_poly.entity_id
_entity_poly.type
_entity_poly.pdbx_seq_one_letter_code
_entity_poly.pdbx_strand_id
1 'polypeptide(L)'
;MATEARPLGRRERNKLDKLERITAAAGELFAERGVDDVTTQEIADRADIGTGTLFLYAKTKGELLLLVQNSLYESALEEGRAASAEASGVLDGVLAVLRPVVACNRKQVDNGRTYLREMVFGDPQEPRHAEALTLTSQTQDLVAEVIARETVATVDTARVLAQVVSAIMFTTMAASINAALSVDEIVEQVRTQVAAILPA
;
A
#
# COMPACT_ATOMS: atom_id res chain seq x y z
N MET A 1 -24.41 -19.28 19.81
CA MET A 1 -23.37 -19.44 20.84
C MET A 1 -22.32 -18.39 20.57
N ALA A 2 -22.22 -17.39 21.44
CA ALA A 2 -21.26 -16.30 21.30
C ALA A 2 -19.86 -16.81 21.69
N THR A 3 -18.89 -16.70 20.79
CA THR A 3 -17.49 -16.98 21.07
C THR A 3 -16.95 -15.87 21.96
N GLU A 4 -16.96 -16.06 23.28
CA GLU A 4 -16.25 -15.17 24.21
C GLU A 4 -14.74 -15.27 23.92
N ALA A 5 -14.18 -14.21 23.35
CA ALA A 5 -12.74 -14.07 23.17
C ALA A 5 -12.06 -14.12 24.54
N ARG A 6 -11.25 -15.16 24.80
CA ARG A 6 -10.45 -15.25 26.03
C ARG A 6 -9.53 -14.01 26.14
N PRO A 7 -9.45 -13.37 27.30
CA PRO A 7 -8.59 -12.20 27.48
C PRO A 7 -7.12 -12.58 27.24
N LEU A 8 -6.43 -11.77 26.42
CA LEU A 8 -5.04 -11.99 26.02
C LEU A 8 -4.12 -12.18 27.23
N GLY A 9 -3.18 -13.13 27.14
CA GLY A 9 -2.18 -13.34 28.19
C GLY A 9 -1.22 -12.16 28.33
N ARG A 10 -0.59 -11.99 29.51
CA ARG A 10 0.37 -10.89 29.78
C ARG A 10 1.48 -10.79 28.74
N ARG A 11 2.01 -11.92 28.26
CA ARG A 11 3.06 -11.96 27.23
C ARG A 11 2.58 -11.40 25.90
N GLU A 12 1.34 -11.70 25.54
CA GLU A 12 0.76 -11.29 24.27
C GLU A 12 0.41 -9.81 24.27
N ARG A 13 -0.15 -9.30 25.38
CA ARG A 13 -0.34 -7.86 25.58
C ARG A 13 0.99 -7.09 25.49
N ASN A 14 2.05 -7.58 26.13
CA ASN A 14 3.37 -6.95 26.06
C ASN A 14 3.99 -6.99 24.64
N LYS A 15 3.64 -8.00 23.83
CA LYS A 15 4.08 -8.10 22.44
C LYS A 15 3.35 -7.08 21.56
N LEU A 16 2.05 -6.92 21.76
CA LEU A 16 1.22 -5.94 21.04
C LEU A 16 1.62 -4.50 21.39
N ASP A 17 1.79 -4.18 22.68
CA ASP A 17 2.24 -2.85 23.12
C ASP A 17 3.57 -2.44 22.47
N LYS A 18 4.53 -3.38 22.38
CA LYS A 18 5.80 -3.14 21.70
C LYS A 18 5.62 -2.94 20.20
N LEU A 19 4.78 -3.75 19.55
CA LEU A 19 4.49 -3.61 18.13
C LEU A 19 3.87 -2.23 17.84
N GLU A 20 2.90 -1.80 18.63
CA GLU A 20 2.26 -0.49 18.50
C GLU A 20 3.27 0.65 18.65
N ARG A 21 4.14 0.60 19.67
CA ARG A 21 5.21 1.59 19.88
C ARG A 21 6.20 1.63 18.71
N ILE A 22 6.59 0.47 18.19
CA ILE A 22 7.49 0.37 17.03
C ILE A 22 6.83 1.00 15.80
N THR A 23 5.59 0.61 15.49
CA THR A 23 4.86 1.10 14.32
C THR A 23 4.64 2.61 14.40
N ALA A 24 4.27 3.14 15.57
CA ALA A 24 4.10 4.58 15.78
C ALA A 24 5.42 5.34 15.60
N ALA A 25 6.50 4.89 16.26
CA ALA A 25 7.81 5.53 16.16
C ALA A 25 8.35 5.52 14.72
N ALA A 26 8.27 4.38 14.04
CA ALA A 26 8.71 4.26 12.65
C ALA A 26 7.85 5.13 11.72
N GLY A 27 6.52 5.10 11.90
CA GLY A 27 5.59 5.86 11.06
C GLY A 27 5.78 7.37 11.16
N GLU A 28 5.96 7.91 12.37
CA GLU A 28 6.23 9.33 12.56
C GLU A 28 7.56 9.74 11.91
N LEU A 29 8.65 9.00 12.21
CA LEU A 29 9.97 9.34 11.70
C LEU A 29 10.04 9.23 10.16
N PHE A 30 9.44 8.19 9.58
CA PHE A 30 9.37 8.03 8.14
C PHE A 30 8.51 9.10 7.49
N ALA A 31 7.40 9.52 8.11
CA ALA A 31 6.56 10.59 7.56
C ALA A 31 7.29 11.94 7.54
N GLU A 32 8.04 12.25 8.60
CA GLU A 32 8.75 13.53 8.73
C GLU A 32 9.99 13.63 7.84
N ARG A 33 10.78 12.55 7.76
CA ARG A 33 12.13 12.58 7.17
C ARG A 33 12.31 11.69 5.95
N GLY A 34 11.38 10.77 5.70
CA GLY A 34 11.57 9.73 4.70
C GLY A 34 12.41 8.56 5.21
N VAL A 35 12.23 7.39 4.61
CA VAL A 35 12.86 6.13 5.04
C VAL A 35 14.38 6.16 4.94
N ASP A 36 14.93 6.87 3.95
CA ASP A 36 16.39 6.89 3.71
C ASP A 36 17.14 7.66 4.80
N ASP A 37 16.53 8.70 5.36
CA ASP A 37 17.12 9.58 6.38
C ASP A 37 16.85 9.13 7.83
N VAL A 38 16.22 7.96 8.02
CA VAL A 38 15.91 7.39 9.34
C VAL A 38 16.69 6.09 9.57
N THR A 39 17.31 5.98 10.73
CA THR A 39 18.01 4.77 11.17
C THR A 39 17.14 3.88 12.06
N THR A 40 17.42 2.58 12.09
CA THR A 40 16.76 1.64 13.01
C THR A 40 17.08 1.92 14.49
N GLN A 41 18.22 2.56 14.77
CA GLN A 41 18.58 2.99 16.13
C GLN A 41 17.65 4.11 16.62
N GLU A 42 17.40 5.13 15.79
CA GLU A 42 16.49 6.22 16.16
C GLU A 42 15.06 5.72 16.39
N ILE A 43 14.60 4.76 15.58
CA ILE A 43 13.29 4.12 15.77
C ILE A 43 13.26 3.36 17.10
N ALA A 44 14.31 2.59 17.41
CA ALA A 44 14.40 1.84 18.66
C ALA A 44 14.40 2.76 19.89
N ASP A 45 15.17 3.85 19.83
CA ASP A 45 15.25 4.86 20.90
C ASP A 45 13.89 5.57 21.09
N ARG A 46 13.25 6.00 19.99
CA ARG A 46 11.91 6.62 20.00
C ARG A 46 10.84 5.68 20.55
N ALA A 47 10.92 4.40 20.21
CA ALA A 47 10.03 3.35 20.70
C ALA A 47 10.39 2.86 22.12
N ASP A 48 11.47 3.36 22.74
CA ASP A 48 12.03 2.94 24.03
C ASP A 48 12.20 1.41 24.13
N ILE A 49 12.91 0.84 23.15
CA ILE A 49 13.31 -0.56 23.10
C ILE A 49 14.77 -0.68 22.65
N GLY A 50 15.38 -1.85 22.86
CA GLY A 50 16.68 -2.13 22.25
C GLY A 50 16.55 -2.48 20.76
N THR A 51 17.54 -2.10 19.94
CA THR A 51 17.60 -2.40 18.50
C THR A 51 17.51 -3.90 18.21
N GLY A 52 18.10 -4.75 19.07
CA GLY A 52 17.94 -6.21 18.97
C GLY A 52 16.49 -6.69 19.16
N THR A 53 15.67 -5.96 19.94
CA THR A 53 14.24 -6.24 20.08
C THR A 53 13.48 -5.80 18.83
N LEU A 54 13.83 -4.67 18.23
CA LEU A 54 13.24 -4.19 16.97
C LEU A 54 13.38 -5.25 15.86
N PHE A 55 14.57 -5.86 15.74
CA PHE A 55 14.84 -6.90 14.75
C PHE A 55 14.04 -8.20 14.93
N LEU A 56 13.38 -8.41 16.09
CA LEU A 56 12.43 -9.52 16.29
C LEU A 56 11.07 -9.25 15.63
N TYR A 57 10.74 -7.99 15.39
CA TYR A 57 9.50 -7.57 14.72
C TYR A 57 9.72 -7.28 13.24
N ALA A 58 10.91 -6.80 12.89
CA ALA A 58 11.25 -6.44 11.52
C ALA A 58 12.73 -6.60 11.22
N LYS A 59 13.06 -7.50 10.28
CA LYS A 59 14.46 -7.87 9.98
C LYS A 59 15.24 -6.78 9.27
N THR A 60 14.55 -5.96 8.48
CA THR A 60 15.15 -4.92 7.64
C THR A 60 14.41 -3.61 7.78
N LYS A 61 15.04 -2.50 7.35
CA LYS A 61 14.37 -1.20 7.27
C LYS A 61 13.22 -1.20 6.25
N GLY A 62 13.35 -2.01 5.19
CA GLY A 62 12.26 -2.26 4.23
C GLY A 62 11.06 -2.95 4.89
N GLU A 63 11.30 -3.99 5.69
CA GLU A 63 10.24 -4.70 6.41
C GLU A 63 9.54 -3.78 7.44
N LEU A 64 10.29 -2.90 8.12
CA LEU A 64 9.71 -1.82 8.96
C LEU A 64 8.86 -0.84 8.16
N LEU A 65 9.29 -0.45 6.95
CA LEU A 65 8.53 0.44 6.09
C LEU A 65 7.20 -0.23 5.67
N LEU A 66 7.25 -1.50 5.26
CA LEU A 66 6.06 -2.27 4.91
C LEU A 66 5.12 -2.41 6.11
N LEU A 67 5.64 -2.71 7.31
CA LEU A 67 4.87 -2.77 8.55
C LEU A 67 4.03 -1.51 8.79
N VAL A 68 4.61 -0.33 8.56
CA VAL A 68 3.91 0.95 8.70
C VAL A 68 2.92 1.16 7.55
N GLN A 69 3.38 1.03 6.32
CA GLN A 69 2.62 1.48 5.15
C GLN A 69 1.50 0.52 4.74
N ASN A 70 1.57 -0.77 5.04
CA ASN A 70 0.53 -1.74 4.69
C ASN A 70 -0.85 -1.29 5.22
N SER A 71 -0.93 -0.81 6.45
CA SER A 71 -2.18 -0.29 7.04
C SER A 71 -2.73 0.96 6.31
N LEU A 72 -1.85 1.80 5.76
CA LEU A 72 -2.24 2.98 4.99
C LEU A 72 -2.78 2.57 3.61
N TYR A 73 -2.14 1.57 2.97
CA TYR A 73 -2.60 1.00 1.71
C TYR A 73 -3.91 0.22 1.87
N GLU A 74 -4.11 -0.48 2.98
CA GLU A 74 -5.39 -1.11 3.34
C GLU A 74 -6.50 -0.07 3.45
N SER A 75 -6.26 1.03 4.18
CA SER A 75 -7.22 2.12 4.28
C SER A 75 -7.55 2.74 2.92
N ALA A 76 -6.52 2.96 2.08
CA ALA A 76 -6.69 3.49 0.73
C ALA A 76 -7.51 2.54 -0.18
N LEU A 77 -7.34 1.23 -0.04
CA LEU A 77 -8.13 0.24 -0.76
C LEU A 77 -9.61 0.32 -0.37
N GLU A 78 -9.92 0.44 0.92
CA GLU A 78 -11.30 0.57 1.40
C GLU A 78 -11.94 1.89 0.96
N GLU A 79 -11.19 3.00 1.00
CA GLU A 79 -11.63 4.29 0.43
C GLU A 79 -11.94 4.16 -1.07
N GLY A 80 -11.06 3.49 -1.83
CA GLY A 80 -11.24 3.27 -3.26
C GLY A 80 -12.44 2.36 -3.57
N ARG A 81 -12.67 1.34 -2.75
CA ARG A 81 -13.84 0.47 -2.84
C ARG A 81 -15.13 1.26 -2.69
N ALA A 82 -15.23 2.09 -1.64
CA ALA A 82 -16.39 2.95 -1.42
C ALA A 82 -16.59 3.96 -2.58
N ALA A 83 -15.53 4.62 -3.01
CA ALA A 83 -15.60 5.62 -4.08
C ALA A 83 -16.02 5.01 -5.44
N SER A 84 -15.51 3.83 -5.77
CA SER A 84 -15.82 3.14 -7.03
C SER A 84 -17.24 2.57 -7.11
N ALA A 85 -17.94 2.44 -5.98
CA ALA A 85 -19.35 2.04 -5.95
C ALA A 85 -20.29 3.17 -6.37
N GLU A 86 -19.90 4.42 -6.14
CA GLU A 86 -20.68 5.63 -6.47
C GLU A 86 -20.28 6.23 -7.84
N ALA A 87 -19.19 5.75 -8.43
CA ALA A 87 -18.69 6.24 -9.71
C ALA A 87 -19.54 5.75 -10.89
N SER A 88 -19.68 6.60 -11.92
CA SER A 88 -20.38 6.26 -13.15
C SER A 88 -19.38 6.03 -14.29
N GLY A 89 -19.44 4.85 -14.90
CA GLY A 89 -18.58 4.49 -16.03
C GLY A 89 -17.23 3.92 -15.63
N VAL A 90 -16.68 3.08 -16.52
CA VAL A 90 -15.49 2.25 -16.24
C VAL A 90 -14.25 3.08 -15.88
N LEU A 91 -13.95 4.16 -16.61
CA LEU A 91 -12.74 4.95 -16.38
C LEU A 91 -12.78 5.65 -15.03
N ASP A 92 -13.88 6.32 -14.71
CA ASP A 92 -14.02 7.02 -13.43
C ASP A 92 -14.12 6.04 -12.26
N GLY A 93 -14.75 4.88 -12.45
CA GLY A 93 -14.74 3.79 -11.46
C GLY A 93 -13.32 3.28 -11.17
N VAL A 94 -12.51 3.03 -12.20
CA VAL A 94 -11.11 2.61 -12.02
C VAL A 94 -10.31 3.71 -11.33
N LEU A 95 -10.45 4.97 -11.74
CA LEU A 95 -9.73 6.08 -11.10
C LEU A 95 -10.16 6.33 -9.67
N ALA A 96 -11.42 6.06 -9.32
CA ALA A 96 -11.90 6.11 -7.95
C ALA A 96 -11.19 5.08 -7.05
N VAL A 97 -10.87 3.89 -7.58
CA VAL A 97 -10.03 2.90 -6.88
C VAL A 97 -8.59 3.39 -6.73
N LEU A 98 -8.02 3.94 -7.81
CA LEU A 98 -6.58 4.24 -7.86
C LEU A 98 -6.19 5.53 -7.12
N ARG A 99 -7.07 6.54 -7.07
CA ARG A 99 -6.74 7.86 -6.50
C ARG A 99 -6.31 7.79 -5.02
N PRO A 100 -7.00 7.07 -4.12
CA PRO A 100 -6.53 6.91 -2.73
C PRO A 100 -5.16 6.20 -2.64
N VAL A 101 -4.90 5.22 -3.51
CA VAL A 101 -3.61 4.52 -3.56
C VAL A 101 -2.49 5.47 -3.98
N VAL A 102 -2.71 6.31 -5.00
CA VAL A 102 -1.77 7.36 -5.40
C VAL A 102 -1.56 8.35 -4.26
N ALA A 103 -2.64 8.83 -3.63
CA ALA A 103 -2.57 9.79 -2.55
C ALA A 103 -1.76 9.24 -1.36
N CYS A 104 -2.02 7.99 -0.97
CA CYS A 104 -1.28 7.27 0.06
C CYS A 104 0.22 7.20 -0.28
N ASN A 105 0.56 6.71 -1.48
CA ASN A 105 1.94 6.59 -1.94
C ASN A 105 2.70 7.93 -1.92
N ARG A 106 2.01 9.03 -2.25
CA ARG A 106 2.60 10.36 -2.41
C ARG A 106 2.64 11.20 -1.13
N LYS A 107 2.04 10.75 -0.01
CA LYS A 107 2.13 11.45 1.29
C LYS A 107 3.58 11.75 1.66
N GLN A 108 4.47 10.79 1.41
CA GLN A 108 5.91 10.97 1.38
C GLN A 108 6.48 10.15 0.22
N VAL A 109 6.90 10.83 -0.84
CA VAL A 109 7.33 10.26 -2.12
C VAL A 109 8.44 9.22 -1.97
N ASP A 110 9.44 9.45 -1.12
CA ASP A 110 10.56 8.50 -0.98
C ASP A 110 10.12 7.21 -0.26
N ASN A 111 9.21 7.32 0.71
CA ASN A 111 8.58 6.15 1.33
C ASN A 111 7.75 5.37 0.31
N GLY A 112 6.93 6.07 -0.48
CA GLY A 112 6.11 5.45 -1.51
C GLY A 112 6.94 4.70 -2.55
N ARG A 113 8.03 5.30 -3.04
CA ARG A 113 8.92 4.68 -4.02
C ARG A 113 9.68 3.49 -3.43
N THR A 114 10.15 3.60 -2.19
CA THR A 114 10.83 2.48 -1.53
C THR A 114 9.86 1.35 -1.21
N TYR A 115 8.62 1.63 -0.81
CA TYR A 115 7.57 0.60 -0.65
C TYR A 115 7.36 -0.20 -1.93
N LEU A 116 7.24 0.48 -3.07
CA LEU A 116 7.10 -0.18 -4.38
C LEU A 116 8.34 -1.02 -4.73
N ARG A 117 9.54 -0.55 -4.39
CA ARG A 117 10.79 -1.31 -4.59
C ARG A 117 10.82 -2.57 -3.74
N GLU A 118 10.52 -2.45 -2.44
CA GLU A 118 10.46 -3.59 -1.51
C GLU A 118 9.41 -4.61 -1.95
N MET A 119 8.25 -4.16 -2.42
CA MET A 119 7.17 -5.03 -2.92
C MET A 119 7.58 -5.87 -4.14
N VAL A 120 8.50 -5.39 -4.98
CA VAL A 120 8.91 -6.09 -6.21
C VAL A 120 10.20 -6.89 -6.05
N PHE A 121 11.13 -6.41 -5.22
CA PHE A 121 12.48 -6.98 -5.10
C PHE A 121 12.82 -7.48 -3.69
N GLY A 122 11.89 -7.36 -2.73
CA GLY A 122 12.07 -7.81 -1.35
C GLY A 122 12.05 -9.33 -1.20
N ASP A 123 12.29 -9.79 0.03
CA ASP A 123 12.29 -11.22 0.35
C ASP A 123 10.84 -11.74 0.44
N PRO A 124 10.43 -12.69 -0.43
CA PRO A 124 9.06 -13.22 -0.42
C PRO A 124 8.72 -14.02 0.83
N GLN A 125 9.69 -14.39 1.67
CA GLN A 125 9.47 -15.08 2.94
C GLN A 125 9.18 -14.12 4.11
N GLU A 126 9.30 -12.81 3.90
CA GLU A 126 8.97 -11.82 4.94
C GLU A 126 7.45 -11.60 5.02
N PRO A 127 6.86 -11.60 6.23
CA PRO A 127 5.41 -11.55 6.39
C PRO A 127 4.82 -10.23 5.86
N ARG A 128 5.53 -9.11 6.03
CA ARG A 128 5.07 -7.79 5.57
C ARG A 128 5.13 -7.63 4.06
N HIS A 129 6.05 -8.33 3.41
CA HIS A 129 6.10 -8.43 1.96
C HIS A 129 4.89 -9.19 1.41
N ALA A 130 4.55 -10.35 2.01
CA ALA A 130 3.37 -11.11 1.63
C ALA A 130 2.05 -10.31 1.80
N GLU A 131 1.96 -9.51 2.86
CA GLU A 131 0.84 -8.60 3.12
C GLU A 131 0.75 -7.49 2.04
N ALA A 132 1.87 -6.86 1.66
CA ALA A 132 1.92 -5.87 0.58
C ALA A 132 1.48 -6.45 -0.78
N LEU A 133 1.90 -7.68 -1.10
CA LEU A 133 1.45 -8.40 -2.30
C LEU A 133 -0.04 -8.72 -2.26
N THR A 134 -0.58 -9.04 -1.08
CA THR A 134 -2.02 -9.29 -0.90
C THR A 134 -2.83 -8.03 -1.17
N LEU A 135 -2.41 -6.88 -0.62
CA LEU A 135 -3.05 -5.58 -0.88
C LEU A 135 -3.01 -5.20 -2.37
N THR A 136 -1.91 -5.50 -3.04
CA THR A 136 -1.77 -5.30 -4.50
C THR A 136 -2.76 -6.18 -5.26
N SER A 137 -2.83 -7.48 -4.93
CA SER A 137 -3.78 -8.41 -5.54
C SER A 137 -5.23 -7.96 -5.32
N GLN A 138 -5.59 -7.53 -4.11
CA GLN A 138 -6.95 -7.06 -3.80
C GLN A 138 -7.30 -5.77 -4.56
N THR A 139 -6.32 -4.87 -4.72
CA THR A 139 -6.51 -3.67 -5.55
C THR A 139 -6.74 -4.05 -7.02
N GLN A 140 -5.98 -5.02 -7.54
CA GLN A 140 -6.17 -5.54 -8.90
C GLN A 140 -7.53 -6.22 -9.07
N ASP A 141 -7.96 -7.03 -8.10
CA ASP A 141 -9.27 -7.68 -8.12
C ASP A 141 -10.40 -6.64 -8.14
N LEU A 142 -10.30 -5.60 -7.30
CA LEU A 142 -11.28 -4.50 -7.30
C LEU A 142 -11.33 -3.74 -8.64
N VAL A 143 -10.18 -3.48 -9.26
CA VAL A 143 -10.14 -2.88 -10.62
C VAL A 143 -10.77 -3.81 -11.65
N ALA A 144 -10.51 -5.12 -11.59
CA ALA A 144 -11.13 -6.10 -12.48
C ALA A 144 -12.64 -6.19 -12.29
N GLU A 145 -13.13 -6.12 -11.05
CA GLU A 145 -14.56 -6.07 -10.71
C GLU A 145 -15.24 -4.83 -11.32
N VAL A 146 -14.61 -3.66 -11.21
CA VAL A 146 -15.12 -2.43 -11.83
C VAL A 146 -15.20 -2.56 -13.36
N ILE A 147 -14.14 -3.07 -14.00
CA ILE A 147 -14.11 -3.26 -15.45
C ILE A 147 -15.19 -4.24 -15.90
N ALA A 148 -15.34 -5.37 -15.20
CA ALA A 148 -16.33 -6.39 -15.54
C ALA A 148 -17.79 -5.91 -15.32
N ARG A 149 -18.02 -5.01 -14.37
CA ARG A 149 -19.35 -4.43 -14.09
C ARG A 149 -19.78 -3.43 -15.16
N GLU A 150 -18.85 -2.59 -15.62
CA GLU A 150 -19.15 -1.43 -16.46
C GLU A 150 -18.93 -1.69 -17.97
N THR A 151 -18.48 -2.89 -18.35
CA THR A 151 -18.16 -3.23 -19.74
C THR A 151 -18.67 -4.62 -20.14
N VAL A 152 -18.66 -4.93 -21.43
CA VAL A 152 -18.98 -6.27 -21.97
C VAL A 152 -17.78 -7.23 -21.97
N ALA A 153 -16.67 -6.86 -21.30
CA ALA A 153 -15.47 -7.67 -21.27
C ALA A 153 -15.68 -8.99 -20.52
N THR A 154 -14.98 -10.05 -20.95
CA THR A 154 -14.94 -11.30 -20.18
C THR A 154 -14.18 -11.11 -18.87
N VAL A 155 -14.42 -11.97 -17.89
CA VAL A 155 -13.69 -11.96 -16.60
C VAL A 155 -12.17 -12.05 -16.81
N ASP A 156 -11.72 -12.88 -17.76
CA ASP A 156 -10.29 -13.03 -18.05
C ASP A 156 -9.72 -11.76 -18.69
N THR A 157 -10.46 -11.12 -19.60
CA THR A 157 -10.07 -9.82 -20.18
C THR A 157 -9.99 -8.73 -19.11
N ALA A 158 -10.96 -8.66 -18.20
CA ALA A 158 -10.97 -7.67 -17.11
C ALA A 158 -9.76 -7.85 -16.18
N ARG A 159 -9.39 -9.10 -15.85
CA ARG A 159 -8.19 -9.42 -15.07
C ARG A 159 -6.90 -8.99 -15.77
N VAL A 160 -6.78 -9.26 -17.07
CA VAL A 160 -5.61 -8.83 -17.85
C VAL A 160 -5.53 -7.31 -17.88
N LEU A 161 -6.64 -6.60 -18.11
CA LEU A 161 -6.67 -5.13 -18.06
C LEU A 161 -6.27 -4.60 -16.68
N ALA A 162 -6.78 -5.18 -15.60
CA ALA A 162 -6.38 -4.80 -14.24
C ALA A 162 -4.88 -5.03 -13.98
N GLN A 163 -4.28 -6.08 -14.53
CA GLN A 163 -2.84 -6.30 -14.48
C GLN A 163 -2.07 -5.22 -15.24
N VAL A 164 -2.55 -4.80 -16.42
CA VAL A 164 -1.94 -3.69 -17.17
C VAL A 164 -2.07 -2.37 -16.41
N VAL A 165 -3.22 -2.10 -15.79
CA VAL A 165 -3.44 -0.93 -14.91
C VAL A 165 -2.45 -0.93 -13.74
N SER A 166 -2.23 -2.08 -13.09
CA SER A 166 -1.23 -2.22 -12.02
C SER A 166 0.18 -1.90 -12.51
N ALA A 167 0.56 -2.37 -13.71
CA ALA A 167 1.86 -2.05 -14.30
C ALA A 167 2.02 -0.55 -14.61
N ILE A 168 0.95 0.11 -15.11
CA ILE A 168 0.90 1.57 -15.30
C ILE A 168 1.11 2.29 -13.97
N MET A 169 0.39 1.89 -12.93
CA MET A 169 0.50 2.47 -11.58
C MET A 169 1.92 2.31 -11.03
N PHE A 170 2.46 1.09 -11.06
CA PHE A 170 3.80 0.80 -10.57
C PHE A 170 4.87 1.65 -11.27
N THR A 171 4.88 1.64 -12.61
CA THR A 171 5.87 2.38 -13.39
C THR A 171 5.74 3.90 -13.21
N THR A 172 4.51 4.42 -13.18
CA THR A 172 4.24 5.85 -13.02
C THR A 172 4.64 6.35 -11.62
N MET A 173 4.37 5.58 -10.56
CA MET A 173 4.70 5.99 -9.18
C MET A 173 6.16 5.73 -8.79
N ALA A 174 6.78 4.63 -9.26
CA ALA A 174 8.14 4.26 -8.88
C ALA A 174 9.22 5.09 -9.61
N ALA A 175 8.94 5.53 -10.84
CA ALA A 175 9.91 6.21 -11.69
C ALA A 175 10.37 7.54 -11.08
N SER A 176 11.69 7.73 -10.98
CA SER A 176 12.29 8.95 -10.40
C SER A 176 11.95 10.22 -11.18
N ILE A 177 11.71 10.12 -12.49
CA ILE A 177 11.29 11.24 -13.33
C ILE A 177 9.95 11.85 -12.87
N ASN A 178 9.12 11.04 -12.19
CA ASN A 178 7.82 11.45 -11.67
C ASN A 178 7.88 11.80 -10.16
N ALA A 179 9.08 11.94 -9.58
CA ALA A 179 9.23 12.19 -8.14
C ALA A 179 8.61 13.53 -7.71
N ALA A 180 8.70 14.56 -8.56
CA ALA A 180 8.19 15.91 -8.28
C ALA A 180 6.70 16.10 -8.60
N LEU A 181 6.05 15.12 -9.25
CA LEU A 181 4.64 15.25 -9.64
C LEU A 181 3.73 15.10 -8.42
N SER A 182 2.72 15.96 -8.39
CA SER A 182 1.61 15.94 -7.43
C SER A 182 0.71 14.72 -7.63
N VAL A 183 -0.19 14.49 -6.67
CA VAL A 183 -1.22 13.44 -6.78
C VAL A 183 -2.08 13.64 -8.03
N ASP A 184 -2.51 14.88 -8.32
CA ASP A 184 -3.38 15.16 -9.46
C ASP A 184 -2.66 14.94 -10.80
N GLU A 185 -1.39 15.34 -10.90
CA GLU A 185 -0.59 15.11 -12.12
C GLU A 185 -0.37 13.61 -12.37
N ILE A 186 -0.11 12.82 -11.33
CA ILE A 186 0.01 11.36 -11.45
C ILE A 186 -1.33 10.74 -11.84
N VAL A 187 -2.42 11.14 -11.20
CA VAL A 187 -3.76 10.62 -11.51
C VAL A 187 -4.14 10.95 -12.95
N GLU A 188 -3.79 12.13 -13.47
CA GLU A 188 -4.06 12.52 -14.85
C GLU A 188 -3.22 11.73 -15.86
N GLN A 189 -1.95 11.49 -15.53
CA GLN A 189 -1.07 10.65 -16.34
C GLN A 189 -1.56 9.19 -16.37
N VAL A 190 -2.05 8.67 -15.24
CA VAL A 190 -2.68 7.35 -15.16
C VAL A 190 -4.00 7.33 -15.94
N ARG A 191 -4.87 8.34 -15.78
CA ARG A 191 -6.13 8.50 -16.54
C ARG A 191 -5.89 8.37 -18.03
N THR A 192 -4.91 9.12 -18.56
CA THR A 192 -4.59 9.11 -19.99
C THR A 192 -4.17 7.73 -20.49
N GLN A 193 -3.33 7.02 -19.74
CA GLN A 193 -2.87 5.68 -20.10
C GLN A 193 -3.97 4.62 -19.96
N VAL A 194 -4.78 4.69 -18.91
CA VAL A 194 -5.90 3.77 -18.67
C VAL A 194 -7.00 3.95 -19.72
N ALA A 195 -7.35 5.19 -20.07
CA ALA A 195 -8.32 5.48 -21.12
C ALA A 195 -7.92 4.89 -22.49
N ALA A 196 -6.62 4.76 -22.77
CA ALA A 196 -6.12 4.20 -24.02
C ALA A 196 -6.27 2.66 -24.12
N ILE A 197 -6.43 1.96 -23.00
CA ILE A 197 -6.52 0.49 -22.97
C ILE A 197 -7.91 -0.02 -22.61
N LEU A 198 -8.77 0.81 -22.03
CA LEU A 198 -10.12 0.42 -21.70
C LEU A 198 -10.95 0.23 -22.99
N PRO A 199 -11.77 -0.84 -23.06
CA PRO A 199 -12.68 -1.02 -24.18
C PRO A 199 -13.70 0.13 -24.21
N ALA A 200 -14.06 0.56 -25.42
CA ALA A 200 -15.11 1.55 -25.66
C ALA A 200 -16.50 1.05 -25.26
#